data_AF-A0A9Q3K3B8-F1
#
_entry.id   AF-A0A9Q3K3B8-F1
#
_cell.length_a   1.000
_cell.length_b   1.000
_cell.length_c   1.000
_cell.angle_alpha   90.00
_cell.angle_beta   90.00
_cell.angle_gamma   90.00
#
_symmetry.space_group_name_H-M   'P 1'
#
loop_
_entity.id
_entity.type
_entity.pdbx_description
1 polymer ?
#
loop_
_entity_poly.entity_id
_entity_poly.type
_entity_poly.pdbx_seq_one_letter_code
_entity_poly.pdbx_strand_id
1 'polypeptide(L)'
;MNDQLKILKDHVLEIVENTNQFATHSEKIDSERQKLKNEIIANLEQIHKNYVPHMPRHSTPLTEEKRSVKGSLTPFLGENVISAKDIPKLEEWPTFSGEGEYNHIEFIRTIDMLQEDFHIPDEIIVGKLHSLFTRTAKKWYYKMRMDHGKHDWSWWKSEVITKWANNSWRFKMENSFENAIFNSEKDKPLTWFFKQKDRLSALHPDMSDTIINMKILRKCGGELEHAIKSRCVEPCSTED
;
A
#
# COMPACT_ATOMS: atom_id res chain seq x y z
N MET A 1 -4.93 27.00 46.79
CA MET A 1 -4.10 27.26 45.60
C MET A 1 -2.95 26.26 45.46
N ASN A 2 -2.30 25.84 46.56
CA ASN A 2 -1.20 24.87 46.53
C ASN A 2 -1.59 23.42 46.17
N ASP A 3 -2.80 22.95 46.51
CA ASP A 3 -3.17 21.55 46.29
C ASP A 3 -3.42 21.21 44.81
N GLN A 4 -3.99 22.15 44.05
CA GLN A 4 -4.18 22.02 42.59
C GLN A 4 -2.84 21.96 41.86
N LEU A 5 -1.85 22.73 42.32
CA LEU A 5 -0.50 22.73 41.76
C LEU A 5 0.25 21.42 42.06
N LYS A 6 -0.02 20.79 43.19
CA LYS A 6 0.55 19.48 43.55
C LYS A 6 -0.01 18.38 42.65
N ILE A 7 -1.33 18.32 42.49
CA ILE A 7 -2.01 17.36 41.61
C ILE A 7 -1.50 17.49 40.15
N LEU A 8 -1.32 18.72 39.67
CA LEU A 8 -0.82 18.95 38.31
C LEU A 8 0.63 18.43 38.14
N LYS A 9 1.48 18.59 39.14
CA LYS A 9 2.86 18.07 39.11
C LYS A 9 2.89 16.55 39.12
N ASP A 10 2.06 15.92 39.93
CA ASP A 10 2.00 14.46 40.03
C ASP A 10 1.52 13.84 38.70
N HIS A 11 0.50 14.41 38.04
CA HIS A 11 0.08 13.98 36.70
C HIS A 11 1.16 14.19 35.63
N VAL A 12 1.92 15.29 35.68
CA VAL A 12 3.01 15.51 34.72
C VAL A 12 4.13 14.48 34.90
N LEU A 13 4.46 14.13 36.16
CA LEU A 13 5.43 13.07 36.46
C LEU A 13 4.97 11.70 35.92
N GLU A 14 3.71 11.35 36.12
CA GLU A 14 3.11 10.11 35.60
C GLU A 14 3.15 10.04 34.07
N ILE A 15 2.84 11.15 33.37
CA ILE A 15 2.93 11.22 31.91
C ILE A 15 4.37 11.01 31.43
N VAL A 16 5.34 11.61 32.11
CA VAL A 16 6.77 11.48 31.76
C VAL A 16 7.24 10.04 31.97
N GLU A 17 6.87 9.41 33.09
CA GLU A 17 7.21 8.00 33.36
C GLU A 17 6.61 7.06 32.33
N ASN A 18 5.33 7.22 32.00
CA ASN A 18 4.67 6.43 30.97
C ASN A 18 5.35 6.62 29.60
N THR A 19 5.71 7.85 29.24
CA THR A 19 6.40 8.15 27.97
C THR A 19 7.77 7.45 27.90
N ASN A 20 8.52 7.44 28.99
CA ASN A 20 9.81 6.74 29.07
C ASN A 20 9.63 5.21 28.98
N GLN A 21 8.58 4.66 29.59
CA GLN A 21 8.26 3.24 29.45
C GLN A 21 7.90 2.87 27.99
N PHE A 22 7.13 3.71 27.29
CA PHE A 22 6.85 3.51 25.87
C PHE A 22 8.12 3.58 25.00
N ALA A 23 9.02 4.52 25.27
CA ALA A 23 10.29 4.64 24.55
C ALA A 23 11.15 3.38 24.71
N THR A 24 11.32 2.88 25.95
CA THR A 24 12.08 1.65 26.22
C THR A 24 11.45 0.40 25.60
N HIS A 25 10.11 0.31 25.57
CA HIS A 25 9.42 -0.79 24.90
C HIS A 25 9.61 -0.74 23.38
N SER A 26 9.58 0.47 22.78
CA SER A 26 9.84 0.66 21.34
C SER A 26 11.26 0.24 20.96
N GLU A 27 12.27 0.61 21.75
CA GLU A 27 13.67 0.21 21.51
C GLU A 27 13.84 -1.32 21.57
N LYS A 28 13.12 -1.98 22.49
CA LYS A 28 13.14 -3.45 22.58
C LYS A 28 12.53 -4.11 21.34
N ILE A 29 11.41 -3.59 20.85
CA ILE A 29 10.77 -4.07 19.61
C ILE A 29 11.70 -3.89 18.41
N ASP A 30 12.39 -2.75 18.30
CA ASP A 30 13.32 -2.51 17.20
C ASP A 30 14.53 -3.45 17.24
N SER A 31 15.04 -3.76 18.44
CA SER A 31 16.10 -4.76 18.63
C SER A 31 15.66 -6.17 18.20
N GLU A 32 14.46 -6.60 18.61
CA GLU A 32 13.90 -7.90 18.20
C GLU A 32 13.67 -7.96 16.69
N ARG A 33 13.15 -6.89 16.09
CA ARG A 33 12.97 -6.78 14.63
C ARG A 33 14.30 -6.88 13.89
N GLN A 34 15.36 -6.27 14.41
CA GLN A 34 16.68 -6.35 13.78
C GLN A 34 17.28 -7.75 13.89
N LYS A 35 17.05 -8.45 15.01
CA LYS A 35 17.47 -9.84 15.19
C LYS A 35 16.78 -10.76 14.19
N LEU A 36 15.46 -10.64 14.03
CA LEU A 36 14.68 -11.44 13.06
C LEU A 36 15.11 -11.16 11.61
N LYS A 37 15.39 -9.91 11.26
CA LYS A 37 15.93 -9.56 9.93
C LYS A 37 17.24 -10.28 9.65
N ASN A 38 18.17 -10.28 10.60
CA ASN A 38 19.46 -10.93 10.45
C ASN A 38 19.32 -12.46 10.32
N GLU A 39 18.38 -13.07 11.05
CA GLU A 39 18.09 -14.50 10.98
C GLU A 39 17.51 -14.91 9.61
N ILE A 40 16.59 -14.11 9.06
CA ILE A 40 16.04 -14.34 7.71
C ILE A 40 17.15 -14.28 6.65
N ILE A 41 18.04 -13.29 6.73
CA ILE A 41 19.17 -13.15 5.79
C ILE A 41 20.08 -14.39 5.86
N ALA A 42 20.45 -14.82 7.07
CA ALA A 42 21.29 -16.01 7.26
C ALA A 42 20.62 -17.29 6.70
N ASN A 43 19.31 -17.45 6.89
CA ASN A 43 18.57 -18.59 6.36
C ASN A 43 18.51 -18.58 4.82
N LEU A 44 18.33 -17.41 4.20
CA LEU A 44 18.36 -17.28 2.73
C LEU A 44 19.74 -17.63 2.14
N GLU A 45 20.83 -17.22 2.80
CA GLU A 45 22.18 -17.58 2.39
C GLU A 45 22.44 -19.10 2.51
N GLN A 46 21.89 -19.74 3.53
CA GLN A 46 21.97 -21.19 3.71
C GLN A 46 21.20 -21.95 2.61
N ILE A 47 20.02 -21.45 2.23
CA ILE A 47 19.20 -22.02 1.14
C ILE A 47 19.95 -21.89 -0.20
N HIS A 48 20.54 -20.74 -0.49
CA HIS A 48 21.33 -20.55 -1.70
C HIS A 48 22.57 -21.44 -1.76
N LYS A 49 23.24 -21.73 -0.62
CA LYS A 49 24.36 -22.67 -0.58
C LYS A 49 23.95 -24.13 -0.80
N ASN A 50 22.74 -24.51 -0.44
CA ASN A 50 22.24 -25.89 -0.56
C ASN A 50 21.55 -26.18 -1.90
N TYR A 51 21.41 -25.18 -2.78
CA TYR A 51 20.83 -25.36 -4.10
C TYR A 51 21.89 -25.85 -5.10
N VAL A 52 21.86 -27.15 -5.45
CA VAL A 52 22.66 -27.74 -6.52
C VAL A 52 21.77 -27.94 -7.76
N PRO A 53 21.97 -27.20 -8.86
CA PRO A 53 21.20 -27.43 -10.08
C PRO A 53 21.62 -28.76 -10.72
N HIS A 54 20.74 -29.75 -10.74
CA HIS A 54 20.89 -30.92 -11.60
C HIS A 54 20.55 -30.53 -13.05
N MET A 55 21.57 -30.45 -13.91
CA MET A 55 21.41 -30.36 -15.37
C MET A 55 21.92 -31.66 -16.03
N PRO A 56 21.14 -32.32 -16.90
CA PRO A 56 21.62 -33.45 -17.70
C PRO A 56 22.71 -33.01 -18.68
N ARG A 57 23.85 -33.71 -18.67
CA ARG A 57 24.93 -33.52 -19.64
C ARG A 57 24.55 -34.16 -20.98
N HIS A 58 24.38 -33.35 -22.02
CA HIS A 58 24.56 -33.80 -23.40
C HIS A 58 25.90 -33.28 -23.92
N SER A 59 26.77 -34.22 -24.24
CA SER A 59 28.12 -34.02 -24.75
C SER A 59 28.09 -33.66 -26.24
N THR A 60 28.75 -32.57 -26.64
CA THR A 60 29.36 -32.47 -27.99
C THR A 60 30.54 -31.50 -27.97
N PRO A 61 31.62 -31.76 -28.73
CA PRO A 61 32.94 -31.18 -28.49
C PRO A 61 33.12 -29.78 -29.10
N LEU A 62 33.94 -28.99 -28.42
CA LEU A 62 34.54 -27.75 -28.91
C LEU A 62 35.35 -27.98 -30.19
N THR A 63 35.17 -27.11 -31.18
CA THR A 63 36.19 -26.84 -32.20
C THR A 63 36.32 -25.33 -32.30
N GLU A 64 37.49 -24.83 -31.92
CA GLU A 64 37.90 -23.44 -32.15
C GLU A 64 38.15 -23.22 -33.63
N GLU A 65 37.54 -22.20 -34.23
CA GLU A 65 38.12 -21.55 -35.40
C GLU A 65 37.85 -20.04 -35.36
N LYS A 66 38.95 -19.27 -35.33
CA LYS A 66 38.96 -17.81 -35.41
C LYS A 66 38.66 -17.36 -36.84
N ARG A 67 37.72 -16.43 -37.04
CA ARG A 67 37.85 -15.34 -38.04
C ARG A 67 36.78 -14.25 -37.88
N SER A 68 37.27 -13.02 -37.85
CA SER A 68 36.55 -11.75 -38.01
C SER A 68 35.77 -11.69 -39.34
N VAL A 69 34.50 -11.26 -39.33
CA VAL A 69 33.85 -10.32 -40.29
C VAL A 69 32.51 -9.82 -39.72
N LYS A 70 32.20 -8.56 -40.03
CA LYS A 70 31.02 -7.74 -39.69
C LYS A 70 29.64 -8.37 -40.03
N GLY A 71 28.66 -8.07 -39.16
CA GLY A 71 27.25 -7.81 -39.51
C GLY A 71 26.34 -9.02 -39.70
N SER A 72 25.35 -9.17 -38.80
CA SER A 72 23.92 -9.30 -39.12
C SER A 72 23.14 -9.75 -37.89
N LEU A 73 22.04 -9.06 -37.62
CA LEU A 73 21.05 -9.39 -36.61
C LEU A 73 20.43 -10.77 -36.88
N THR A 74 20.30 -11.59 -35.84
CA THR A 74 19.14 -12.48 -35.65
C THR A 74 18.83 -12.60 -34.16
N PRO A 75 17.56 -12.45 -33.73
CA PRO A 75 17.18 -12.48 -32.32
C PRO A 75 17.03 -13.93 -31.83
N PHE A 76 17.61 -14.23 -30.68
CA PHE A 76 17.31 -15.44 -29.92
C PHE A 76 15.95 -15.20 -29.22
N LEU A 77 14.88 -15.74 -29.80
CA LEU A 77 13.54 -15.72 -29.21
C LEU A 77 13.50 -16.64 -27.99
N GLY A 78 13.13 -16.08 -26.84
CA GLY A 78 12.84 -16.85 -25.64
C GLY A 78 12.31 -16.04 -24.45
N GLU A 79 11.97 -14.76 -24.62
CA GLU A 79 11.31 -13.96 -23.59
C GLU A 79 9.96 -13.48 -24.12
N ASN A 80 8.92 -13.67 -23.31
CA ASN A 80 7.59 -13.11 -23.51
C ASN A 80 7.68 -11.58 -23.50
N VAL A 81 8.08 -10.98 -24.62
CA VAL A 81 8.00 -9.54 -24.81
C VAL A 81 6.53 -9.20 -24.99
N ILE A 82 5.90 -8.71 -23.92
CA ILE A 82 4.56 -8.12 -23.97
C ILE A 82 4.54 -7.11 -25.11
N SER A 83 3.61 -7.29 -26.05
CA SER A 83 3.47 -6.31 -27.13
C SER A 83 3.07 -4.99 -26.50
N ALA A 84 3.68 -3.88 -26.93
CA ALA A 84 3.29 -2.55 -26.45
C ALA A 84 1.78 -2.23 -26.67
N LYS A 85 1.09 -3.06 -27.48
CA LYS A 85 -0.36 -3.03 -27.71
C LYS A 85 -1.20 -3.62 -26.57
N ASP A 86 -0.63 -4.49 -25.76
CA ASP A 86 -1.31 -5.19 -24.66
C ASP A 86 -1.20 -4.42 -23.33
N ILE A 87 -0.41 -3.36 -23.30
CA ILE A 87 -0.22 -2.50 -22.11
C ILE A 87 -1.34 -1.44 -22.08
N PRO A 88 -2.07 -1.30 -20.96
CA PRO A 88 -3.10 -0.28 -20.79
C PRO A 88 -2.61 1.13 -21.14
N LYS A 89 -3.46 1.89 -21.85
CA LYS A 89 -3.17 3.29 -22.22
C LYS A 89 -3.07 4.14 -20.97
N LEU A 90 -2.31 5.23 -21.01
CA LEU A 90 -2.09 6.08 -19.83
C LEU A 90 -3.39 6.55 -19.14
N GLU A 91 -4.46 6.77 -19.92
CA GLU A 91 -5.79 7.17 -19.44
C GLU A 91 -6.46 6.12 -18.55
N GLU A 92 -6.07 4.85 -18.68
CA GLU A 92 -6.58 3.71 -17.90
C GLU A 92 -5.80 3.51 -16.60
N TRP A 93 -4.71 4.26 -16.39
CA TRP A 93 -3.92 4.19 -15.16
C TRP A 93 -4.45 5.17 -14.12
N PRO A 94 -4.36 4.81 -12.82
CA PRO A 94 -4.77 5.73 -11.76
C PRO A 94 -3.81 6.92 -11.69
N THR A 95 -4.32 8.07 -11.27
CA THR A 95 -3.49 9.25 -10.99
C THR A 95 -3.52 9.59 -9.51
N PHE A 96 -2.43 10.18 -9.01
CA PHE A 96 -2.29 10.50 -7.59
C PHE A 96 -1.72 11.90 -7.38
N SER A 97 -2.47 12.78 -6.72
CA SER A 97 -2.09 14.16 -6.47
C SER A 97 -1.36 14.37 -5.14
N GLY A 98 -1.62 13.52 -4.15
CA GLY A 98 -1.18 13.70 -2.77
C GLY A 98 -1.75 14.94 -2.08
N GLU A 99 -2.85 15.51 -2.60
CA GLU A 99 -3.53 16.70 -2.08
C GLU A 99 -5.00 16.41 -1.76
N GLY A 100 -5.54 17.03 -0.72
CA GLY A 100 -6.94 16.87 -0.31
C GLY A 100 -7.22 15.54 0.40
N GLU A 101 -8.45 15.03 0.24
CA GLU A 101 -8.79 13.65 0.60
C GLU A 101 -8.30 12.73 -0.51
N TYR A 102 -7.28 11.92 -0.21
CA TYR A 102 -6.68 10.99 -1.17
C TYR A 102 -6.64 9.57 -0.61
N ASN A 103 -6.65 8.58 -1.51
CA ASN A 103 -6.53 7.16 -1.20
C ASN A 103 -5.27 6.57 -1.86
N HIS A 104 -4.16 6.58 -1.12
CA HIS A 104 -2.89 6.06 -1.63
C HIS A 104 -2.89 4.52 -1.73
N ILE A 105 -3.72 3.84 -0.92
CA ILE A 105 -3.88 2.39 -0.97
C ILE A 105 -4.56 1.97 -2.27
N GLU A 106 -5.64 2.63 -2.65
CA GLU A 106 -6.34 2.34 -3.91
C GLU A 106 -5.48 2.64 -5.13
N PHE A 107 -4.70 3.72 -5.10
CA PHE A 107 -3.70 4.01 -6.13
C PHE A 107 -2.71 2.86 -6.31
N ILE A 108 -2.13 2.37 -5.21
CA ILE A 108 -1.19 1.24 -5.23
C ILE A 108 -1.89 -0.03 -5.71
N ARG A 109 -3.05 -0.36 -5.14
CA ARG A 109 -3.82 -1.57 -5.47
C ARG A 109 -4.21 -1.62 -6.95
N THR A 110 -4.60 -0.48 -7.52
CA THR A 110 -4.96 -0.41 -8.93
C THR A 110 -3.75 -0.69 -9.83
N ILE A 111 -2.57 -0.15 -9.48
CA ILE A 111 -1.34 -0.48 -10.21
C ILE A 111 -0.98 -1.96 -10.05
N ASP A 112 -1.10 -2.51 -8.84
CA ASP A 112 -0.82 -3.95 -8.57
C ASP A 112 -1.76 -4.86 -9.38
N MET A 113 -3.06 -4.53 -9.48
CA MET A 113 -4.00 -5.26 -10.33
C MET A 113 -3.61 -5.18 -11.82
N LEU A 114 -3.25 -3.99 -12.32
CA LEU A 114 -2.79 -3.85 -13.71
C LEU A 114 -1.48 -4.62 -13.97
N GLN A 115 -0.59 -4.66 -12.97
CA GLN A 115 0.63 -5.43 -13.05
C GLN A 115 0.33 -6.93 -13.17
N GLU A 116 -0.58 -7.44 -12.35
CA GLU A 116 -0.98 -8.85 -12.34
C GLU A 116 -1.72 -9.24 -13.63
N ASP A 117 -2.76 -8.49 -13.99
CA ASP A 117 -3.63 -8.79 -15.13
C ASP A 117 -2.86 -8.79 -16.46
N PHE A 118 -1.95 -7.83 -16.63
CA PHE A 118 -1.20 -7.63 -17.88
C PHE A 118 0.27 -8.06 -17.80
N HIS A 119 0.68 -8.68 -16.68
CA HIS A 119 2.05 -9.16 -16.42
C HIS A 119 3.13 -8.07 -16.62
N ILE A 120 2.81 -6.83 -16.24
CA ILE A 120 3.61 -5.66 -16.59
C ILE A 120 4.95 -5.66 -15.82
N PRO A 121 6.10 -5.53 -16.51
CA PRO A 121 7.40 -5.39 -15.86
C PRO A 121 7.50 -4.09 -15.06
N ASP A 122 8.23 -4.14 -13.94
CA ASP A 122 8.43 -2.99 -13.05
C ASP A 122 9.00 -1.76 -13.79
N GLU A 123 9.86 -1.96 -14.81
CA GLU A 123 10.43 -0.87 -15.60
C GLU A 123 9.38 -0.02 -16.30
N ILE A 124 8.29 -0.65 -16.75
CA ILE A 124 7.18 0.03 -17.42
C ILE A 124 6.36 0.85 -16.40
N ILE A 125 6.06 0.25 -15.25
CA ILE A 125 5.34 0.92 -14.15
C ILE A 125 6.13 2.14 -13.69
N VAL A 126 7.41 1.93 -13.37
CA VAL A 126 8.33 2.99 -12.90
C VAL A 126 8.54 4.07 -13.96
N GLY A 127 8.57 3.70 -15.24
CA GLY A 127 8.61 4.63 -16.36
C GLY A 127 7.36 5.52 -16.46
N LYS A 128 6.19 4.99 -16.08
CA LYS A 128 4.92 5.74 -16.09
C LYS A 128 4.72 6.62 -14.85
N LEU A 129 5.41 6.37 -13.72
CA LEU A 129 5.19 7.09 -12.45
C LEU A 129 5.23 8.63 -12.59
N HIS A 130 6.09 9.17 -13.44
CA HIS A 130 6.13 10.62 -13.73
C HIS A 130 4.77 11.19 -14.18
N SER A 131 4.00 10.40 -14.93
CA SER A 131 2.68 10.78 -15.46
C SER A 131 1.56 10.46 -14.48
N LEU A 132 1.70 9.40 -13.68
CA LEU A 132 0.69 9.00 -12.69
C LEU A 132 0.67 9.95 -11.49
N PHE A 133 1.83 10.47 -11.08
CA PHE A 133 1.90 11.49 -10.06
C PHE A 133 1.57 12.87 -10.63
N THR A 134 0.68 13.57 -9.94
CA THR A 134 0.26 14.93 -10.28
C THR A 134 0.52 15.89 -9.11
N ARG A 135 0.52 17.20 -9.38
CA ARG A 135 0.59 18.27 -8.35
C ARG A 135 1.73 18.08 -7.33
N THR A 136 1.43 18.11 -6.02
CA THR A 136 2.44 17.94 -4.96
C THR A 136 3.12 16.57 -5.02
N ALA A 137 2.41 15.49 -5.33
CA ALA A 137 3.02 14.18 -5.48
C ALA A 137 4.04 14.12 -6.62
N LYS A 138 3.80 14.84 -7.73
CA LYS A 138 4.76 14.92 -8.84
C LYS A 138 6.07 15.58 -8.43
N LYS A 139 6.00 16.66 -7.64
CA LYS A 139 7.20 17.35 -7.12
C LYS A 139 8.00 16.45 -6.17
N TRP A 140 7.31 15.73 -5.28
CA TRP A 140 7.93 14.76 -4.39
C TRP A 140 8.61 13.62 -5.17
N TYR A 141 7.92 13.06 -6.17
CA TYR A 141 8.45 11.98 -7.01
C TYR A 141 9.77 12.37 -7.67
N TYR A 142 9.84 13.58 -8.25
CA TYR A 142 11.07 14.05 -8.86
C TYR A 142 12.22 14.18 -7.87
N LYS A 143 11.96 14.74 -6.70
CA LYS A 143 12.96 14.84 -5.64
C LYS A 143 13.49 13.44 -5.27
N MET A 144 12.58 12.49 -5.01
CA MET A 144 12.98 11.11 -4.67
C MET A 144 13.74 10.41 -5.79
N ARG A 145 13.35 10.65 -7.05
CA ARG A 145 14.04 10.08 -8.22
C ARG A 145 15.45 10.64 -8.37
N MET A 146 15.68 11.92 -8.03
CA MET A 146 17.00 12.53 -8.06
C MET A 146 17.88 12.05 -6.90
N ASP A 147 17.31 11.92 -5.71
CA ASP A 147 18.05 11.56 -4.49
C ASP A 147 18.42 10.06 -4.44
N HIS A 148 17.53 9.17 -4.90
CA HIS A 148 17.70 7.72 -4.78
C HIS A 148 17.90 7.00 -6.12
N GLY A 149 17.66 7.67 -7.26
CA GLY A 149 17.86 7.07 -8.57
C GLY A 149 16.79 6.05 -8.98
N LYS A 150 17.20 4.98 -9.67
CA LYS A 150 16.28 3.98 -10.21
C LYS A 150 16.01 2.87 -9.19
N HIS A 151 14.73 2.61 -8.94
CA HIS A 151 14.24 1.56 -8.07
C HIS A 151 13.01 0.88 -8.68
N ASP A 152 12.74 -0.33 -8.22
CA ASP A 152 11.61 -1.19 -8.56
C ASP A 152 10.28 -0.67 -7.99
N TRP A 153 9.16 -1.25 -8.41
CA TRP A 153 7.84 -0.82 -7.99
C TRP A 153 7.61 -1.07 -6.49
N SER A 154 8.14 -2.17 -5.95
CA SER A 154 8.06 -2.52 -4.52
C SER A 154 8.63 -1.43 -3.61
N TRP A 155 9.79 -0.88 -3.98
CA TRP A 155 10.40 0.24 -3.27
C TRP A 155 9.52 1.49 -3.34
N TRP A 156 9.01 1.83 -4.53
CA TRP A 156 8.12 2.99 -4.70
C TRP A 156 6.83 2.86 -3.89
N LYS A 157 6.24 1.66 -3.77
CA LYS A 157 5.09 1.41 -2.89
C LYS A 157 5.41 1.76 -1.45
N SER A 158 6.56 1.31 -0.96
CA SER A 158 7.01 1.55 0.42
C SER A 158 7.19 3.05 0.69
N GLU A 159 7.77 3.78 -0.26
CA GLU A 159 7.97 5.23 -0.15
C GLU A 159 6.65 6.02 -0.24
N VAL A 160 5.70 5.60 -1.08
CA VAL A 160 4.37 6.18 -1.14
C VAL A 160 3.65 6.02 0.21
N ILE A 161 3.65 4.81 0.76
CA ILE A 161 3.05 4.53 2.08
C ILE A 161 3.75 5.38 3.15
N THR A 162 5.08 5.37 3.20
CA THR A 162 5.86 6.15 4.18
C THR A 162 5.54 7.64 4.11
N LYS A 163 5.40 8.21 2.91
CA LYS A 163 5.13 9.63 2.72
C LYS A 163 3.70 10.03 3.09
N TRP A 164 2.72 9.23 2.69
CA TRP A 164 1.31 9.63 2.69
C TRP A 164 0.42 8.91 3.70
N ALA A 165 0.87 7.80 4.30
CA ALA A 165 0.22 7.10 5.40
C ALA A 165 0.68 7.62 6.78
N ASN A 166 0.95 8.92 6.89
CA ASN A 166 1.39 9.52 8.16
C ASN A 166 0.22 9.71 9.14
N ASN A 167 0.54 9.81 10.44
CA ASN A 167 -0.44 9.96 11.52
C ASN A 167 -1.37 11.18 11.32
N SER A 168 -0.84 12.27 10.77
CA SER A 168 -1.64 13.48 10.51
C SER A 168 -2.70 13.25 9.43
N TRP A 169 -2.37 12.51 8.37
CA TRP A 169 -3.34 12.10 7.36
C TRP A 169 -4.39 11.17 7.95
N ARG A 170 -3.95 10.16 8.71
CA ARG A 170 -4.85 9.19 9.36
C ARG A 170 -5.87 9.90 10.25
N PHE A 171 -5.40 10.79 11.13
CA PHE A 171 -6.25 11.59 12.00
C PHE A 171 -7.26 12.45 11.20
N LYS A 172 -6.81 13.11 10.13
CA LYS A 172 -7.71 13.91 9.27
C LYS A 172 -8.77 13.05 8.60
N MET A 173 -8.41 11.87 8.12
CA MET A 173 -9.32 10.95 7.44
C MET A 173 -10.35 10.37 8.42
N GLU A 174 -9.91 9.91 9.60
CA GLU A 174 -10.76 9.44 10.69
C GLU A 174 -11.75 10.54 11.10
N ASN A 175 -11.28 11.75 11.37
CA ASN A 175 -12.14 12.87 11.74
C ASN A 175 -13.11 13.26 10.61
N SER A 176 -12.69 13.15 9.34
CA SER A 176 -13.55 13.42 8.19
C SER A 176 -14.68 12.41 8.06
N PHE A 177 -14.41 11.14 8.36
CA PHE A 177 -15.42 10.10 8.44
C PHE A 177 -16.32 10.29 9.67
N GLU A 178 -15.74 10.56 10.85
CA GLU A 178 -16.50 10.68 12.09
C GLU A 178 -17.50 11.85 12.07
N ASN A 179 -17.15 12.97 11.44
CA ASN A 179 -18.06 14.10 11.30
C ASN A 179 -19.00 14.01 10.10
N ALA A 180 -18.86 12.98 9.25
CA ALA A 180 -19.75 12.79 8.11
C ALA A 180 -21.04 12.10 8.55
N ILE A 181 -22.09 12.91 8.76
CA ILE A 181 -23.47 12.44 8.97
C ILE A 181 -24.22 12.63 7.66
N PHE A 182 -24.93 11.60 7.20
CA PHE A 182 -25.70 11.68 5.97
C PHE A 182 -26.91 12.60 6.14
N ASN A 183 -27.14 13.47 5.15
CA ASN A 183 -28.30 14.35 5.11
C ASN A 183 -29.08 14.14 3.80
N SER A 184 -30.32 13.66 3.89
CA SER A 184 -31.16 13.34 2.72
C SER A 184 -31.52 14.54 1.84
N GLU A 185 -31.48 15.76 2.38
CA GLU A 185 -31.79 16.99 1.63
C GLU A 185 -30.57 17.55 0.88
N LYS A 186 -29.36 17.27 1.39
CA LYS A 186 -28.11 17.84 0.88
C LYS A 186 -27.27 16.84 0.09
N ASP A 187 -27.25 15.59 0.53
CA ASP A 187 -26.34 14.57 0.04
C ASP A 187 -27.00 13.67 -1.00
N LYS A 188 -26.27 13.37 -2.08
CA LYS A 188 -26.64 12.30 -3.00
C LYS A 188 -26.23 10.96 -2.38
N PRO A 189 -27.16 10.01 -2.13
CA PRO A 189 -26.88 8.79 -1.37
C PRO A 189 -25.66 8.02 -1.87
N LEU A 190 -25.58 7.74 -3.17
CA LEU A 190 -24.49 6.95 -3.75
C LEU A 190 -23.14 7.67 -3.65
N THR A 191 -23.09 8.95 -4.02
CA THR A 191 -21.84 9.74 -3.97
C THR A 191 -21.32 9.84 -2.54
N TRP A 192 -22.22 10.07 -1.57
CA TRP A 192 -21.85 10.15 -0.17
C TRP A 192 -21.37 8.79 0.36
N PHE A 193 -22.08 7.70 0.02
CA PHE A 193 -21.71 6.35 0.41
C PHE A 193 -20.33 5.95 -0.12
N PHE A 194 -20.08 6.12 -1.42
CA PHE A 194 -18.78 5.79 -2.02
C PHE A 194 -17.66 6.61 -1.38
N LYS A 195 -17.89 7.90 -1.14
CA LYS A 195 -16.93 8.74 -0.42
C LYS A 195 -16.59 8.19 0.98
N GLN A 196 -17.58 7.69 1.72
CA GLN A 196 -17.32 7.08 3.02
C GLN A 196 -16.62 5.71 2.90
N LYS A 197 -16.99 4.92 1.89
CA LYS A 197 -16.32 3.64 1.58
C LYS A 197 -14.85 3.88 1.28
N ASP A 198 -14.51 4.84 0.42
CA ASP A 198 -13.12 5.17 0.06
C ASP A 198 -12.29 5.57 1.29
N ARG A 199 -12.86 6.39 2.17
CA ARG A 199 -12.20 6.78 3.44
C ARG A 199 -11.89 5.58 4.33
N LEU A 200 -12.86 4.68 4.50
CA LEU A 200 -12.72 3.50 5.34
C LEU A 200 -11.77 2.47 4.72
N SER A 201 -11.84 2.24 3.41
CA SER A 201 -10.92 1.35 2.70
C SER A 201 -9.47 1.87 2.72
N ALA A 202 -9.27 3.19 2.71
CA ALA A 202 -7.94 3.78 2.87
C ALA A 202 -7.39 3.61 4.30
N LEU A 203 -8.25 3.72 5.32
CA LEU A 203 -7.87 3.61 6.73
C LEU A 203 -7.70 2.16 7.20
N HIS A 204 -8.51 1.26 6.65
CA HIS A 204 -8.62 -0.13 7.06
C HIS A 204 -8.71 -1.04 5.82
N PRO A 205 -7.60 -1.23 5.10
CA PRO A 205 -7.59 -2.03 3.87
C PRO A 205 -8.05 -3.48 4.07
N ASP A 206 -7.82 -4.04 5.26
CA ASP A 206 -8.17 -5.43 5.59
C ASP A 206 -9.61 -5.58 6.14
N MET A 207 -10.38 -4.49 6.21
CA MET A 207 -11.75 -4.53 6.73
C MET A 207 -12.72 -5.08 5.69
N SER A 208 -13.59 -6.00 6.10
CA SER A 208 -14.59 -6.55 5.19
C SER A 208 -15.61 -5.50 4.74
N ASP A 209 -16.07 -5.63 3.50
CA ASP A 209 -17.11 -4.75 2.93
C ASP A 209 -18.37 -4.71 3.79
N THR A 210 -18.76 -5.83 4.42
CA THR A 210 -19.89 -5.88 5.35
C THR A 210 -19.70 -4.96 6.55
N ILE A 211 -18.52 -4.97 7.18
CA ILE A 211 -18.22 -4.11 8.33
C ILE A 211 -18.15 -2.64 7.88
N ILE A 212 -17.52 -2.37 6.73
CA ILE A 212 -17.48 -1.02 6.14
C ILE A 212 -18.91 -0.50 5.94
N ASN A 213 -19.76 -1.27 5.27
CA ASN A 213 -21.15 -0.90 5.01
C ASN A 213 -21.92 -0.64 6.30
N MET A 214 -21.76 -1.48 7.32
CA MET A 214 -22.38 -1.28 8.63
C MET A 214 -21.91 0.00 9.34
N LYS A 215 -20.62 0.33 9.26
CA LYS A 215 -20.09 1.60 9.79
C LYS A 215 -20.69 2.80 9.09
N ILE A 216 -20.84 2.74 7.76
CA ILE A 216 -21.46 3.80 6.96
C ILE A 216 -22.95 3.93 7.30
N LEU A 217 -23.67 2.82 7.46
CA LEU A 217 -25.09 2.83 7.82
C LEU A 217 -25.36 3.53 9.16
N ARG A 218 -24.48 3.35 10.16
CA ARG A 218 -24.58 4.07 11.45
C ARG A 218 -24.48 5.59 11.31
N LYS A 219 -23.85 6.08 10.24
CA LYS A 219 -23.76 7.51 9.92
C LYS A 219 -25.00 8.06 9.22
N CYS A 220 -25.93 7.20 8.82
CA CYS A 220 -27.21 7.62 8.24
C CYS A 220 -28.26 8.01 9.28
N GLY A 221 -28.18 7.44 10.49
CA GLY A 221 -29.11 7.68 11.59
C GLY A 221 -30.54 7.20 11.35
N GLY A 222 -31.34 7.17 12.43
CA GLY A 222 -32.80 7.09 12.39
C GLY A 222 -33.42 5.85 11.71
N GLU A 223 -34.52 6.08 10.99
CA GLU A 223 -35.36 5.05 10.37
C GLU A 223 -34.65 4.25 9.27
N LEU A 224 -33.64 4.82 8.60
CA LEU A 224 -32.95 4.14 7.50
C LEU A 224 -32.06 2.99 8.00
N GLU A 225 -31.34 3.20 9.10
CA GLU A 225 -30.58 2.13 9.74
C GLU A 225 -31.51 1.01 10.23
N HIS A 226 -32.64 1.36 10.84
CA HIS A 226 -33.64 0.41 11.31
C HIS A 226 -34.34 -0.33 10.15
N ALA A 227 -34.69 0.36 9.06
CA ALA A 227 -35.35 -0.20 7.89
C ALA A 227 -34.45 -1.16 7.10
N ILE A 228 -33.13 -0.91 7.10
CA ILE A 228 -32.17 -1.80 6.45
C ILE A 228 -31.87 -3.00 7.35
N LYS A 229 -31.60 -2.79 8.64
CA LYS A 229 -31.38 -3.90 9.60
C LYS A 229 -32.56 -4.85 9.69
N SER A 230 -33.80 -4.33 9.66
CA SER A 230 -35.01 -5.17 9.70
C SER A 230 -35.25 -5.99 8.42
N ARG A 231 -34.58 -5.67 7.31
CA ARG A 231 -34.69 -6.38 6.02
C ARG A 231 -33.47 -7.24 5.70
N CYS A 232 -32.32 -6.97 6.32
CA CYS A 232 -31.19 -7.87 6.32
C CYS A 232 -31.48 -9.03 7.25
N VAL A 233 -31.77 -10.20 6.68
CA VAL A 233 -31.81 -11.46 7.43
C VAL A 233 -30.41 -11.66 8.00
N GLU A 234 -30.25 -11.53 9.32
CA GLU A 234 -29.08 -12.16 9.97
C GLU A 234 -29.08 -13.62 9.52
N PRO A 235 -27.98 -14.19 9.01
CA PRO A 235 -27.92 -15.63 8.85
C PRO A 235 -28.21 -16.19 10.23
N CYS A 236 -29.39 -16.79 10.34
CA CYS A 236 -29.83 -17.50 11.52
C CYS A 236 -28.67 -18.39 11.91
N SER A 237 -28.07 -18.10 13.06
CA SER A 237 -27.14 -19.02 13.70
C SER A 237 -27.95 -20.23 14.15
N THR A 238 -28.28 -21.10 13.19
CA THR A 238 -28.40 -22.54 13.39
C THR A 238 -26.96 -23.03 13.62
N GLU A 239 -26.56 -23.62 14.73
CA GLU A 239 -27.23 -24.55 15.65
C GLU A 239 -26.41 -24.61 16.96
N ASP A 240 -27.14 -24.79 18.06
CA ASP A 240 -26.91 -25.68 19.22
C ASP A 240 -25.55 -25.81 19.91
#